data_AF-A0A0V1EUJ1-F1
#
_entry.id   AF-A0A0V1EUJ1-F1
#
_cell.length_a   1.000
_cell.length_b   1.000
_cell.length_c   1.000
_cell.angle_alpha   90.00
_cell.angle_beta   90.00
_cell.angle_gamma   90.00
#
_symmetry.space_group_name_H-M   'P 1'
#
loop_
_entity.id
_entity.type
_entity.pdbx_description
1 polymer ?
#
loop_
_entity_poly.entity_id
_entity_poly.type
_entity_poly.pdbx_seq_one_letter_code
_entity_poly.pdbx_strand_id
1 'polypeptide(L)'
;LYIFMLEMKIIRWKSKAIPICMLVFVGCFGLYMSKIVSFRLLWLWFTYFAIFLVKLKLTDAEDPADYLGSAEDRRLRWHESNERFYYGIERRVAGRPWAPPLTKPPPDQLALLDKISFVPRQLIVHLDLKGAPPRVNQFRDLFEFFKKAGATGLLIEWEDMFPFEGELQPLKNRNAYSKAEVESILRWAREVGLDVIPLVQVLGHLEWVLKHAKMIDLRENAVFPQAICVSNPNATRLVRMIIDQVLALHGNDVEYVHIGADEVYQYGECARCLDNLYNRQLERQDLILEHIANLSTYIRSEFNKRVLVWHDMLNVMEDRSLEKWSLGDLVEPVVWAYAENLEEYLPLELWKRFEKIFKHVWGASAFKGADGPARYYSNVNHYLMNHISWQKQMNTLVKEKVKLDFRGIILTGWQRYDHFAILCELLPVGIPTLAVSLATLRAGDYDTRVDELTARVLGCDSFRVDMTLLSCTFPGFGIYSSVEQLKAVLADLDESLYSKHEFQGWMNEFSIQNNYSSAQKLVELCPQVRWRVNWFQGFAAPFKTQLNEMFIPNTAAEFFAVYVEPTVAHLHKLANFCKRIFAMSSFPRRPFPIRHHSTTDNTTEMSQEGVDYANVLLLRSQ
;
A
#
# COMPACT_ATOMS: atom_id res chain seq x y z
N LEU A 1 -25.85 -19.80 -29.90
CA LEU A 1 -25.58 -19.04 -28.67
C LEU A 1 -26.80 -18.29 -28.12
N TYR A 2 -27.64 -17.64 -28.95
CA TYR A 2 -28.79 -16.87 -28.46
C TYR A 2 -29.97 -17.71 -27.90
N ILE A 3 -30.03 -19.01 -28.18
CA ILE A 3 -31.02 -19.94 -27.58
C ILE A 3 -30.49 -20.59 -26.29
N PHE A 4 -29.18 -20.56 -26.04
CA PHE A 4 -28.56 -21.12 -24.83
C PHE A 4 -28.65 -20.16 -23.63
N MET A 5 -28.94 -18.88 -23.87
CA MET A 5 -29.07 -17.85 -22.82
C MET A 5 -30.50 -17.72 -22.26
N LEU A 6 -31.50 -18.38 -22.84
CA LEU A 6 -32.91 -18.24 -22.43
C LEU A 6 -33.37 -19.27 -21.39
N GLU A 7 -32.67 -20.40 -21.22
CA GLU A 7 -33.06 -21.43 -20.24
C GLU A 7 -32.36 -21.34 -18.88
N MET A 8 -31.34 -20.50 -18.70
CA MET A 8 -30.68 -20.33 -17.39
C MET A 8 -31.36 -19.31 -16.46
N LYS A 9 -32.52 -18.77 -16.82
CA LYS A 9 -33.28 -17.82 -15.98
C LYS A 9 -34.30 -18.43 -15.04
N ILE A 10 -34.42 -19.76 -15.00
CA ILE A 10 -35.32 -20.46 -14.08
C ILE A 10 -34.53 -21.55 -13.38
N ILE A 11 -34.01 -21.27 -12.18
CA ILE A 11 -33.89 -22.17 -11.00
C ILE A 11 -32.98 -21.48 -9.98
N ARG A 12 -33.62 -21.02 -8.90
CA ARG A 12 -33.02 -20.50 -7.68
C ARG A 12 -33.15 -21.63 -6.65
N TRP A 13 -32.04 -22.24 -6.19
CA TRP A 13 -31.71 -22.58 -4.79
C TRP A 13 -30.61 -23.66 -4.64
N LYS A 14 -29.65 -23.32 -3.77
CA LYS A 14 -28.83 -24.13 -2.83
C LYS A 14 -28.69 -25.64 -3.07
N SER A 15 -27.49 -26.10 -3.46
CA SER A 15 -26.83 -27.31 -2.93
C SER A 15 -25.45 -27.53 -3.59
N LYS A 16 -24.46 -27.97 -2.80
CA LYS A 16 -23.11 -28.36 -3.23
C LYS A 16 -23.15 -29.71 -3.94
N ALA A 17 -22.86 -29.78 -5.26
CA ALA A 17 -22.27 -30.95 -5.96
C ALA A 17 -22.28 -30.78 -7.50
N ILE A 18 -21.17 -30.35 -8.11
CA ILE A 18 -20.89 -30.54 -9.55
C ILE A 18 -19.38 -30.73 -9.70
N PRO A 19 -18.88 -31.98 -9.91
CA PRO A 19 -18.40 -32.35 -11.25
C PRO A 19 -18.55 -33.86 -11.55
N ILE A 20 -19.79 -34.38 -11.57
CA ILE A 20 -20.05 -35.79 -11.99
C ILE A 20 -20.90 -35.87 -13.27
N CYS A 21 -21.59 -34.79 -13.68
CA CYS A 21 -22.43 -34.82 -14.88
C CYS A 21 -21.70 -34.65 -16.22
N MET A 22 -20.45 -34.16 -16.26
CA MET A 22 -19.69 -34.06 -17.53
C MET A 22 -19.02 -35.38 -17.95
N LEU A 23 -18.70 -36.26 -16.99
CA LEU A 23 -18.08 -37.57 -17.29
C LEU A 23 -19.08 -38.58 -17.85
N VAL A 24 -20.37 -38.44 -17.53
CA VAL A 24 -21.43 -39.32 -18.03
C VAL A 24 -21.83 -38.99 -19.48
N PHE A 25 -21.70 -37.72 -19.91
CA PHE A 25 -22.07 -37.33 -21.27
C PHE A 25 -21.01 -37.70 -22.32
N VAL A 26 -19.72 -37.72 -21.96
CA VAL A 26 -18.63 -38.14 -22.85
C VAL A 26 -18.61 -39.68 -23.02
N GLY A 27 -18.98 -40.42 -21.97
CA GLY A 27 -19.09 -41.88 -22.01
C GLY A 27 -20.24 -42.39 -22.91
N CYS A 28 -21.37 -41.68 -22.97
CA CYS A 28 -22.50 -42.08 -23.81
C CYS A 28 -22.35 -41.70 -25.30
N PHE A 29 -21.50 -40.74 -25.65
CA PHE A 29 -21.23 -40.40 -27.06
C PHE A 29 -20.24 -41.36 -27.73
N GLY A 30 -19.33 -41.97 -26.94
CA GLY A 30 -18.39 -42.98 -27.43
C GLY A 30 -19.02 -44.34 -27.77
N LEU A 31 -20.16 -44.68 -27.17
CA LEU A 31 -20.87 -45.93 -27.42
C LEU A 31 -21.82 -45.89 -28.64
N TYR A 32 -22.07 -44.71 -29.22
CA TYR A 32 -22.94 -44.58 -30.40
C TYR A 32 -22.19 -44.62 -31.74
N MET A 33 -20.85 -44.53 -31.73
CA MET A 33 -20.01 -44.53 -32.94
C MET A 33 -19.13 -45.80 -33.06
N SER A 34 -19.57 -46.94 -32.52
CA SER A 34 -18.91 -48.24 -32.72
C SER A 34 -19.63 -49.15 -33.72
N LYS A 35 -20.04 -48.61 -34.86
CA LYS A 35 -20.25 -49.43 -36.07
C LYS A 35 -19.60 -48.73 -37.24
N ILE A 36 -18.54 -49.37 -37.74
CA ILE A 36 -17.78 -49.14 -38.99
C ILE A 36 -16.34 -48.63 -38.73
N VAL A 37 -15.39 -49.50 -39.09
CA VAL A 37 -13.91 -49.36 -39.25
C VAL A 37 -12.98 -49.83 -38.11
N SER A 38 -12.56 -51.10 -38.27
CA SER A 38 -11.28 -51.80 -37.99
C SER A 38 -10.33 -51.35 -36.85
N PHE A 39 -10.15 -52.29 -35.92
CA PHE A 39 -9.22 -52.33 -34.78
C PHE A 39 -7.70 -52.17 -35.10
N ARG A 40 -7.28 -52.14 -36.37
CA ARG A 40 -5.85 -52.03 -36.76
C ARG A 40 -5.30 -50.59 -36.77
N LEU A 41 -6.15 -49.58 -36.88
CA LEU A 41 -5.72 -48.16 -36.90
C LEU A 41 -5.50 -47.57 -35.51
N LEU A 42 -6.21 -48.07 -34.49
CA LEU A 42 -6.04 -47.63 -33.09
C LEU A 42 -4.68 -48.05 -32.51
N TRP A 43 -4.18 -49.22 -32.90
CA TRP A 43 -2.92 -49.77 -32.36
C TRP A 43 -1.68 -49.05 -32.93
N LEU A 44 -1.71 -48.68 -34.22
CA LEU A 44 -0.65 -47.88 -34.87
C LEU A 44 -0.52 -46.47 -34.29
N TRP A 45 -1.65 -45.86 -33.89
CA TRP A 45 -1.68 -44.55 -33.24
C TRP A 45 -1.08 -44.57 -31.83
N PHE A 46 -1.37 -45.60 -31.04
CA PHE A 46 -0.80 -45.77 -29.70
C PHE A 46 0.71 -46.00 -29.72
N THR A 47 1.24 -46.75 -30.70
CA THR A 47 2.70 -46.96 -30.84
C THR A 47 3.45 -45.72 -31.32
N TYR A 48 2.85 -44.88 -32.18
CA TYR A 48 3.48 -43.63 -32.62
C TYR A 48 3.49 -42.56 -31.52
N PHE A 49 2.44 -42.50 -30.69
CA PHE A 49 2.36 -41.56 -29.58
C PHE A 49 3.34 -41.90 -28.44
N ALA A 50 3.56 -43.19 -28.17
CA ALA A 50 4.55 -43.65 -27.19
C ALA A 50 6.00 -43.40 -27.64
N ILE A 51 6.31 -43.51 -28.94
CA ILE A 51 7.66 -43.24 -29.48
C ILE A 51 7.95 -41.72 -29.51
N PHE A 52 6.93 -40.88 -29.72
CA PHE A 52 7.06 -39.42 -29.65
C PHE A 52 7.33 -38.92 -28.22
N LEU A 53 6.72 -39.56 -27.21
CA LEU A 53 6.92 -39.24 -25.79
C LEU A 53 8.30 -39.70 -25.25
N VAL A 54 8.93 -40.72 -25.84
CA VAL A 54 10.27 -41.17 -25.45
C VAL A 54 11.39 -40.37 -26.13
N LYS A 55 11.13 -39.76 -27.30
CA LYS A 55 12.12 -38.92 -28.03
C LYS A 55 12.18 -37.45 -27.60
N LEU A 56 11.23 -36.96 -26.81
CA LEU A 56 11.26 -35.60 -26.25
C LEU A 56 12.00 -35.51 -24.88
N LYS A 57 12.65 -36.60 -24.43
CA LYS A 57 13.32 -36.68 -23.12
C LYS A 57 14.86 -36.76 -23.16
N LEU A 58 15.49 -36.55 -24.30
CA LEU A 58 16.97 -36.53 -24.44
C LEU A 58 17.35 -35.46 -25.47
N THR A 59 18.30 -34.57 -25.11
CA THR A 59 18.68 -33.27 -25.74
C THR A 59 17.72 -32.14 -25.35
N ASP A 60 18.04 -31.12 -24.55
CA ASP A 60 19.29 -30.51 -24.10
C ASP A 60 19.21 -30.14 -22.60
N ALA A 61 20.35 -30.11 -21.93
CA ALA A 61 20.47 -29.76 -20.51
C ALA A 61 20.72 -28.26 -20.35
N GLU A 62 19.76 -27.52 -19.81
CA GLU A 62 19.94 -26.17 -19.25
C GLU A 62 19.09 -26.00 -17.97
N ASP A 63 19.76 -25.52 -16.91
CA ASP A 63 19.32 -24.96 -15.60
C ASP A 63 18.29 -25.70 -14.69
N PRO A 64 18.63 -26.03 -13.42
CA PRO A 64 17.70 -26.66 -12.45
C PRO A 64 16.51 -25.80 -11.95
N ALA A 65 16.22 -24.63 -12.52
CA ALA A 65 15.14 -23.73 -12.08
C ALA A 65 13.73 -24.12 -12.58
N ASP A 66 13.61 -25.05 -13.54
CA ASP A 66 12.35 -25.33 -14.24
C ASP A 66 11.53 -26.53 -13.71
N TYR A 67 11.86 -27.07 -12.53
CA TYR A 67 11.08 -28.13 -11.89
C TYR A 67 10.40 -27.66 -10.59
N LEU A 68 9.34 -26.88 -10.72
CA LEU A 68 8.28 -26.76 -9.71
C LEU A 68 6.94 -27.18 -10.31
N GLY A 69 6.65 -28.48 -10.21
CA GLY A 69 5.37 -29.06 -10.55
C GLY A 69 4.31 -28.87 -9.45
N SER A 70 3.19 -28.27 -9.85
CA SER A 70 1.83 -28.29 -9.26
C SER A 70 1.65 -27.98 -7.75
N ALA A 71 1.54 -26.69 -7.45
CA ALA A 71 0.89 -26.16 -6.24
C ALA A 71 -0.37 -25.31 -6.58
N GLU A 72 -0.96 -25.49 -7.76
CA GLU A 72 -2.01 -24.58 -8.27
C GLU A 72 -3.37 -24.74 -7.54
N ASP A 73 -3.76 -25.94 -7.12
CA ASP A 73 -5.11 -26.15 -6.57
C ASP A 73 -5.28 -25.75 -5.08
N ARG A 74 -4.15 -25.48 -4.39
CA ARG A 74 -4.12 -24.91 -3.02
C ARG A 74 -3.79 -23.42 -2.99
N ARG A 75 -3.08 -22.89 -4.00
CA ARG A 75 -2.82 -21.44 -4.13
C ARG A 75 -4.08 -20.66 -4.51
N LEU A 76 -4.93 -21.18 -5.40
CA LEU A 76 -6.11 -20.47 -5.90
C LEU A 76 -7.17 -20.16 -4.82
N ARG A 77 -7.37 -21.05 -3.84
CA ARG A 77 -8.33 -20.82 -2.75
C ARG A 77 -7.84 -19.88 -1.65
N TRP A 78 -6.54 -19.65 -1.56
CA TRP A 78 -5.92 -18.78 -0.56
C TRP A 78 -5.61 -17.38 -1.12
N HIS A 79 -5.30 -17.28 -2.41
CA HIS A 79 -5.15 -15.99 -3.12
C HIS A 79 -6.48 -15.23 -3.23
N GLU A 80 -7.61 -15.90 -3.53
CA GLU A 80 -8.90 -15.22 -3.69
C GLU A 80 -9.45 -14.59 -2.40
N SER A 81 -9.12 -15.13 -1.21
CA SER A 81 -9.55 -14.55 0.06
C SER A 81 -8.75 -13.30 0.46
N ASN A 82 -7.46 -13.25 0.09
CA ASN A 82 -6.58 -12.14 0.44
C ASN A 82 -6.53 -11.05 -0.66
N GLU A 83 -6.80 -11.38 -1.93
CA GLU A 83 -7.00 -10.35 -2.96
C GLU A 83 -8.20 -9.45 -2.66
N ARG A 84 -9.25 -9.94 -1.97
CA ARG A 84 -10.33 -9.06 -1.48
C ARG A 84 -9.89 -8.13 -0.36
N PHE A 85 -8.84 -8.48 0.38
CA PHE A 85 -8.32 -7.69 1.49
C PHE A 85 -7.33 -6.61 0.99
N TYR A 86 -6.53 -6.92 -0.05
CA TYR A 86 -5.54 -5.99 -0.61
C TYR A 86 -5.98 -5.27 -1.90
N TYR A 87 -6.69 -5.95 -2.79
CA TYR A 87 -7.18 -5.39 -4.07
C TYR A 87 -8.68 -5.03 -4.04
N GLY A 88 -9.33 -5.19 -2.88
CA GLY A 88 -10.73 -4.77 -2.66
C GLY A 88 -10.98 -3.27 -2.78
N ILE A 89 -9.92 -2.45 -2.84
CA ILE A 89 -10.02 -0.98 -2.99
C ILE A 89 -10.27 -0.56 -4.46
N GLU A 90 -10.04 -1.43 -5.45
CA GLU A 90 -10.05 -1.00 -6.87
C GLU A 90 -11.37 -1.16 -7.64
N ARG A 91 -12.49 -1.60 -7.05
CA ARG A 91 -13.76 -1.70 -7.82
C ARG A 91 -15.02 -1.33 -7.04
N ARG A 92 -15.29 -0.02 -6.95
CA ARG A 92 -16.51 0.64 -7.51
C ARG A 92 -16.69 2.05 -6.92
N VAL A 93 -16.35 3.09 -7.68
CA VAL A 93 -17.09 4.36 -7.64
C VAL A 93 -17.22 4.89 -9.07
N ALA A 94 -18.31 4.51 -9.74
CA ALA A 94 -18.77 5.20 -10.93
C ALA A 94 -20.25 5.52 -10.78
N GLY A 95 -20.54 6.80 -10.54
CA GLY A 95 -21.81 7.43 -10.90
C GLY A 95 -22.91 7.43 -9.83
N ARG A 96 -23.00 8.54 -9.08
CA ARG A 96 -24.18 9.44 -9.07
C ARG A 96 -23.88 10.68 -8.21
N PRO A 97 -24.14 11.91 -8.69
CA PRO A 97 -24.08 13.09 -7.84
C PRO A 97 -25.29 13.10 -6.90
N TRP A 98 -25.02 13.17 -5.59
CA TRP A 98 -26.04 13.44 -4.58
C TRP A 98 -26.12 14.96 -4.39
N ALA A 99 -27.29 15.53 -4.70
CA ALA A 99 -27.62 16.92 -4.36
C ALA A 99 -28.48 16.91 -3.09
N PRO A 100 -28.08 17.59 -2.00
CA PRO A 100 -28.95 17.76 -0.85
C PRO A 100 -29.97 18.90 -1.11
N PRO A 101 -31.23 18.76 -0.66
CA PRO A 101 -32.17 19.87 -0.69
C PRO A 101 -31.77 20.94 0.33
N LEU A 102 -31.70 22.18 -0.13
CA LEU A 102 -31.57 23.38 0.68
C LEU A 102 -32.88 23.66 1.44
N THR A 103 -32.89 23.41 2.75
CA THR A 103 -33.73 24.15 3.70
C THR A 103 -32.97 24.32 5.02
N LYS A 104 -32.78 25.58 5.45
CA LYS A 104 -32.24 25.91 6.78
C LYS A 104 -33.23 25.46 7.86
N PRO A 105 -32.80 24.78 8.94
CA PRO A 105 -33.67 24.59 10.09
C PRO A 105 -33.63 25.84 11.00
N PRO A 106 -34.71 26.10 11.78
CA PRO A 106 -34.79 27.23 12.71
C PRO A 106 -33.92 27.03 13.95
N PRO A 107 -33.64 28.09 14.73
CA PRO A 107 -32.81 27.99 15.94
C PRO A 107 -33.58 27.38 17.12
N ASP A 108 -32.82 26.62 17.91
CA ASP A 108 -33.06 26.18 19.28
C ASP A 108 -34.27 25.27 19.57
N GLN A 109 -33.96 23.97 19.70
CA GLN A 109 -34.28 23.21 20.91
C GLN A 109 -33.33 22.01 21.02
N LEU A 110 -32.33 22.15 21.90
CA LEU A 110 -31.42 21.10 22.33
C LEU A 110 -32.22 20.02 23.06
N ALA A 111 -32.68 19.00 22.33
CA ALA A 111 -33.03 17.74 22.94
C ALA A 111 -31.72 16.97 23.15
N LEU A 112 -31.33 16.81 24.42
CA LEU A 112 -30.36 15.82 24.87
C LEU A 112 -30.86 14.43 24.43
N LEU A 113 -30.50 14.01 23.23
CA LEU A 113 -30.18 12.62 23.00
C LEU A 113 -28.76 12.47 23.54
N ASP A 114 -28.60 11.69 24.61
CA ASP A 114 -27.29 11.19 25.04
C ASP A 114 -26.66 10.43 23.86
N LYS A 115 -26.01 11.16 22.95
CA LYS A 115 -25.08 10.59 21.98
C LYS A 115 -23.94 10.05 22.82
N ILE A 116 -24.01 8.76 23.15
CA ILE A 116 -22.85 8.00 23.60
C ILE A 116 -21.87 8.05 22.42
N SER A 117 -21.00 9.06 22.41
CA SER A 117 -19.90 9.13 21.47
C SER A 117 -18.63 8.76 22.22
N PHE A 118 -18.06 7.62 21.87
CA PHE A 118 -16.79 7.14 22.38
C PHE A 118 -15.68 8.06 21.91
N VAL A 119 -15.06 8.80 22.81
CA VAL A 119 -13.88 9.62 22.45
C VAL A 119 -12.62 8.81 22.80
N PRO A 120 -11.74 8.51 21.82
CA PRO A 120 -10.49 7.81 22.09
C PRO A 120 -9.64 8.56 23.12
N ARG A 121 -9.13 7.82 24.13
CA ARG A 121 -8.25 8.41 25.16
C ARG A 121 -6.90 8.82 24.61
N GLN A 122 -6.39 8.06 23.64
CA GLN A 122 -5.11 8.29 22.98
C GLN A 122 -5.31 8.40 21.48
N LEU A 123 -4.66 9.40 20.89
CA LEU A 123 -4.64 9.72 19.48
C LEU A 123 -3.18 9.79 19.04
N ILE A 124 -2.71 8.70 18.45
CA ILE A 124 -1.30 8.50 18.13
C ILE A 124 -1.08 8.79 16.64
N VAL A 125 -0.15 9.67 16.31
CA VAL A 125 0.21 9.94 14.91
C VAL A 125 1.35 9.02 14.51
N HIS A 126 1.17 8.24 13.45
CA HIS A 126 2.23 7.40 12.91
C HIS A 126 3.17 8.20 12.01
N LEU A 127 4.46 8.03 12.22
CA LEU A 127 5.54 8.51 11.37
C LEU A 127 6.30 7.32 10.82
N ASP A 128 6.01 7.02 9.57
CA ASP A 128 6.78 6.09 8.75
C ASP A 128 7.97 6.84 8.14
N LEU A 129 9.18 6.52 8.62
CA LEU A 129 10.40 7.22 8.22
C LEU A 129 11.09 6.59 7.02
N LYS A 130 10.53 5.52 6.42
CA LYS A 130 11.14 4.88 5.26
C LYS A 130 10.96 5.70 3.99
N GLY A 131 12.06 6.02 3.32
CA GLY A 131 12.08 6.67 2.00
C GLY A 131 11.92 8.19 1.97
N ALA A 132 10.94 8.78 2.68
CA ALA A 132 10.78 10.24 2.79
C ALA A 132 10.90 10.77 4.23
N PRO A 133 12.02 10.48 4.93
CA PRO A 133 12.26 10.98 6.28
C PRO A 133 12.39 12.51 6.28
N PRO A 134 11.65 13.25 7.13
CA PRO A 134 11.89 14.67 7.33
C PRO A 134 13.30 14.94 7.83
N ARG A 135 13.88 16.09 7.49
CA ARG A 135 15.15 16.52 8.09
C ARG A 135 14.97 16.72 9.60
N VAL A 136 16.05 16.51 10.36
CA VAL A 136 16.01 16.60 11.82
C VAL A 136 15.40 17.91 12.33
N ASN A 137 15.73 19.04 11.68
CA ASN A 137 15.24 20.36 12.08
C ASN A 137 13.73 20.57 11.85
N GLN A 138 13.05 19.68 11.12
CA GLN A 138 11.60 19.78 10.87
C GLN A 138 10.76 19.17 11.99
N PHE A 139 11.32 18.24 12.78
CA PHE A 139 10.53 17.46 13.73
C PHE A 139 9.90 18.30 14.84
N ARG A 140 10.61 19.33 15.33
CA ARG A 140 10.06 20.19 16.38
C ARG A 140 8.77 20.88 15.94
N ASP A 141 8.80 21.55 14.79
CA ASP A 141 7.65 22.27 14.24
C ASP A 141 6.50 21.31 13.90
N LEU A 142 6.82 20.11 13.39
CA LEU A 142 5.85 19.05 13.14
C LEU A 142 5.18 18.57 14.43
N PHE A 143 5.95 18.34 15.51
CA PHE A 143 5.41 17.88 16.78
C PHE A 143 4.54 18.95 17.46
N GLU A 144 4.99 20.21 17.46
CA GLU A 144 4.19 21.33 17.93
C GLU A 144 2.85 21.42 17.17
N PHE A 145 2.89 21.22 15.85
CA PHE A 145 1.69 21.14 15.02
C PHE A 145 0.79 19.94 15.38
N PHE A 146 1.32 18.72 15.49
CA PHE A 146 0.53 17.54 15.85
C PHE A 146 -0.13 17.68 17.22
N LYS A 147 0.59 18.24 18.20
CA LYS A 147 0.05 18.54 19.52
C LYS A 147 -1.07 19.57 19.45
N LYS A 148 -0.88 20.66 18.69
CA LYS A 148 -1.92 21.67 18.43
C LYS A 148 -3.16 21.06 17.76
N ALA A 149 -2.97 20.13 16.84
CA ALA A 149 -4.05 19.40 16.15
C ALA A 149 -4.80 18.42 17.08
N GLY A 150 -4.15 17.98 18.16
CA GLY A 150 -4.78 17.17 19.21
C GLY A 150 -4.21 15.77 19.38
N ALA A 151 -3.05 15.48 18.79
CA ALA A 151 -2.33 14.24 19.05
C ALA A 151 -1.92 14.14 20.53
N THR A 152 -1.96 12.94 21.07
CA THR A 152 -1.46 12.62 22.42
C THR A 152 -0.09 11.95 22.36
N GLY A 153 0.26 11.33 21.24
CA GLY A 153 1.54 10.65 21.06
C GLY A 153 1.89 10.36 19.62
N LEU A 154 3.00 9.65 19.44
CA LEU A 154 3.64 9.30 18.18
C LEU A 154 3.93 7.80 18.15
N LEU A 155 3.62 7.15 17.03
CA LEU A 155 4.18 5.85 16.68
C LEU A 155 5.28 6.12 15.67
N ILE A 156 6.52 5.71 15.93
CA ILE A 156 7.65 5.99 15.03
C ILE A 156 8.22 4.68 14.51
N GLU A 157 8.06 4.45 13.21
CA GLU A 157 8.68 3.34 12.47
C GLU A 157 10.00 3.84 11.86
N TRP A 158 11.12 3.39 12.45
CA TRP A 158 12.46 3.90 12.10
C TRP A 158 13.11 3.16 10.94
N GLU A 159 13.00 1.83 10.92
CA GLU A 159 13.66 0.92 9.97
C GLU A 159 15.12 1.31 9.67
N ASP A 160 15.49 1.44 8.39
CA ASP A 160 16.86 1.73 7.96
C ASP A 160 17.30 3.18 8.26
N MET A 161 16.42 4.07 8.72
CA MET A 161 16.77 5.43 9.13
C MET A 161 17.32 5.53 10.56
N PHE A 162 17.29 4.42 11.32
CA PHE A 162 17.85 4.38 12.67
C PHE A 162 19.40 4.32 12.65
N PRO A 163 20.10 4.97 13.61
CA PRO A 163 21.57 4.97 13.75
C PRO A 163 22.14 3.63 14.23
N PHE A 164 21.86 2.52 13.54
CA PHE A 164 22.40 1.23 13.95
C PHE A 164 23.93 1.19 13.97
N GLU A 165 24.46 0.48 14.96
CA GLU A 165 25.90 0.30 15.21
C GLU A 165 26.29 -1.19 15.20
N GLY A 166 27.59 -1.47 15.14
CA GLY A 166 28.14 -2.83 15.16
C GLY A 166 27.71 -3.66 13.94
N GLU A 167 27.21 -4.87 14.16
CA GLU A 167 26.80 -5.79 13.09
C GLU A 167 25.62 -5.26 12.24
N LEU A 168 24.80 -4.37 12.80
CA LEU A 168 23.66 -3.76 12.11
C LEU A 168 24.06 -2.51 11.31
N GLN A 169 25.25 -1.94 11.55
CA GLN A 169 25.73 -0.73 10.87
C GLN A 169 25.66 -0.79 9.34
N PRO A 170 25.97 -1.92 8.66
CA PRO A 170 25.90 -1.99 7.19
C PRO A 170 24.47 -1.98 6.62
N LEU A 171 23.44 -2.15 7.46
CA LEU A 171 22.04 -2.24 7.05
C LEU A 171 21.33 -0.88 7.05
N LYS A 172 21.87 0.11 7.76
CA LYS A 172 21.25 1.44 7.81
C LYS A 172 21.38 2.16 6.48
N ASN A 173 20.41 3.02 6.22
CA ASN A 173 20.42 3.97 5.13
C ASN A 173 21.65 4.86 5.22
N ARG A 174 22.24 5.23 4.08
CA ARG A 174 23.39 6.16 4.07
C ARG A 174 23.02 7.56 4.57
N ASN A 175 21.73 7.89 4.54
CA ASN A 175 21.18 9.13 5.08
C ASN A 175 20.49 8.92 6.45
N ALA A 176 20.72 7.77 7.12
CA ALA A 176 20.17 7.50 8.45
C ALA A 176 20.53 8.63 9.43
N TYR A 177 19.62 8.92 10.35
CA TYR A 177 19.89 9.87 11.42
C TYR A 177 21.09 9.40 12.23
N SER A 178 21.83 10.34 12.79
CA SER A 178 22.82 10.08 13.83
C SER A 178 22.13 9.84 15.18
N LYS A 179 22.87 9.23 16.12
CA LYS A 179 22.39 9.01 17.48
C LYS A 179 21.94 10.31 18.17
N ALA A 180 22.71 11.39 18.02
CA ALA A 180 22.38 12.70 18.59
C ALA A 180 21.11 13.32 17.96
N GLU A 181 20.84 13.04 16.69
CA GLU A 181 19.61 13.49 16.03
C GLU A 181 18.40 12.71 16.54
N VAL A 182 18.48 11.38 16.68
CA VAL A 182 17.41 10.57 17.28
C VAL A 182 17.14 11.00 18.73
N GLU A 183 18.17 11.20 19.54
CA GLU A 183 18.03 11.72 20.91
C GLU A 183 17.35 13.09 20.93
N SER A 184 17.62 13.95 19.94
CA SER A 184 16.97 15.26 19.80
C SER A 184 15.50 15.13 19.41
N ILE A 185 15.17 14.25 18.46
CA ILE A 185 13.78 13.95 18.05
C ILE A 185 12.98 13.47 19.27
N LEU A 186 13.48 12.47 20.00
CA LEU A 186 12.80 11.94 21.18
C LEU A 186 12.64 12.98 22.30
N ARG A 187 13.66 13.83 22.50
CA ARG A 187 13.58 14.94 23.45
C ARG A 187 12.51 15.95 23.07
N TRP A 188 12.41 16.36 21.81
CA TRP A 188 11.38 17.32 21.37
C TRP A 188 9.97 16.75 21.52
N ALA A 189 9.77 15.45 21.25
CA ALA A 189 8.49 14.80 21.51
C ALA A 189 8.08 14.93 22.99
N ARG A 190 9.01 14.66 23.93
CA ARG A 190 8.77 14.85 25.37
C ARG A 190 8.51 16.30 25.76
N GLU A 191 9.31 17.24 25.26
CA GLU A 191 9.16 18.68 25.55
C GLU A 191 7.80 19.23 25.09
N VAL A 192 7.28 18.73 23.95
CA VAL A 192 5.96 19.07 23.42
C VAL A 192 4.84 18.29 24.14
N GLY A 193 5.17 17.23 24.88
CA GLY A 193 4.23 16.38 25.59
C GLY A 193 3.50 15.40 24.68
N LEU A 194 4.23 14.74 23.77
CA LEU A 194 3.78 13.63 22.95
C LEU A 194 4.48 12.34 23.41
N ASP A 195 3.69 11.34 23.82
CA ASP A 195 4.21 10.03 24.20
C ASP A 195 4.71 9.29 22.96
N VAL A 196 5.88 8.63 23.02
CA VAL A 196 6.46 7.92 21.87
C VAL A 196 6.33 6.41 22.04
N ILE A 197 5.91 5.75 20.95
CA ILE A 197 5.89 4.30 20.79
C ILE A 197 6.84 3.96 19.63
N PRO A 198 8.00 3.32 19.86
CA PRO A 198 8.80 2.78 18.77
C PRO A 198 8.08 1.61 18.09
N LEU A 199 8.11 1.58 16.76
CA LEU A 199 7.75 0.42 15.96
C LEU A 199 9.02 -0.24 15.40
N VAL A 200 9.15 -1.54 15.66
CA VAL A 200 10.24 -2.39 15.16
C VAL A 200 9.63 -3.59 14.46
N GLN A 201 9.92 -3.79 13.18
CA GLN A 201 9.50 -4.99 12.46
C GLN A 201 10.31 -6.21 12.94
N VAL A 202 9.62 -7.31 13.31
CA VAL A 202 10.26 -8.51 13.90
C VAL A 202 10.01 -9.83 13.16
N LEU A 203 9.18 -9.81 12.11
CA LEU A 203 8.79 -10.98 11.33
C LEU A 203 8.79 -10.69 9.82
N GLY A 204 7.79 -9.93 9.37
CA GLY A 204 7.62 -9.43 7.99
C GLY A 204 8.15 -8.01 7.86
N HIS A 205 7.98 -7.40 6.67
CA HIS A 205 8.46 -6.04 6.35
C HIS A 205 9.93 -5.81 6.70
N LEU A 206 10.75 -6.87 6.57
CA LEU A 206 12.18 -6.86 6.85
C LEU A 206 13.02 -6.74 5.58
N GLU A 207 12.44 -6.27 4.47
CA GLU A 207 13.14 -6.12 3.18
C GLU A 207 14.36 -5.22 3.32
N TRP A 208 14.30 -4.21 4.19
CA TRP A 208 15.42 -3.31 4.46
C TRP A 208 16.65 -4.03 5.02
N VAL A 209 16.44 -5.09 5.82
CA VAL A 209 17.49 -5.99 6.31
C VAL A 209 17.83 -7.05 5.27
N LEU A 210 16.80 -7.75 4.81
CA LEU A 210 16.93 -9.03 4.13
C LEU A 210 17.29 -8.87 2.67
N LYS A 211 17.15 -7.70 2.05
CA LYS A 211 17.65 -7.42 0.68
C LYS A 211 19.16 -7.55 0.56
N HIS A 212 19.91 -7.43 1.66
CA HIS A 212 21.37 -7.52 1.65
C HIS A 212 21.85 -8.96 1.41
N ALA A 213 22.84 -9.13 0.55
CA ALA A 213 23.37 -10.45 0.17
C ALA A 213 23.82 -11.30 1.38
N LYS A 214 24.37 -10.67 2.43
CA LYS A 214 24.80 -11.35 3.66
C LYS A 214 23.64 -11.89 4.52
N MET A 215 22.41 -11.46 4.25
CA MET A 215 21.22 -11.79 5.04
C MET A 215 20.32 -12.83 4.35
N ILE A 216 20.70 -13.35 3.18
CA ILE A 216 19.92 -14.32 2.40
C ILE A 216 19.60 -15.57 3.24
N ASP A 217 20.56 -16.09 4.00
CA ASP A 217 20.41 -17.31 4.81
C ASP A 217 19.44 -17.16 5.99
N LEU A 218 19.04 -15.92 6.31
CA LEU A 218 18.10 -15.58 7.37
C LEU A 218 16.65 -15.52 6.88
N ARG A 219 16.42 -15.52 5.57
CA ARG A 219 15.08 -15.44 4.98
C ARG A 219 14.32 -16.74 5.17
N GLU A 220 13.00 -16.64 5.29
CA GLU A 220 12.13 -17.81 5.19
C GLU A 220 12.11 -18.38 3.78
N ASN A 221 12.13 -17.51 2.77
CA ASN A 221 12.16 -17.91 1.38
C ASN A 221 13.32 -17.21 0.70
N ALA A 222 14.15 -17.98 -0.02
CA ALA A 222 15.37 -17.46 -0.62
C ALA A 222 15.09 -16.32 -1.63
N VAL A 223 13.96 -16.39 -2.33
CA VAL A 223 13.56 -15.40 -3.35
C VAL A 223 12.97 -14.15 -2.71
N PHE A 224 12.25 -14.31 -1.60
CA PHE A 224 11.41 -13.27 -0.99
C PHE A 224 12.08 -12.68 0.26
N PRO A 225 12.64 -11.45 0.18
CA PRO A 225 13.29 -10.79 1.32
C PRO A 225 12.31 -10.16 2.32
N GLN A 226 11.03 -10.54 2.35
CA GLN A 226 10.03 -9.93 3.22
C GLN A 226 10.11 -10.46 4.66
N ALA A 227 10.30 -11.78 4.81
CA ALA A 227 10.13 -12.49 6.07
C ALA A 227 11.37 -13.28 6.51
N ILE A 228 11.65 -13.25 7.81
CA ILE A 228 12.72 -14.06 8.42
C ILE A 228 12.30 -15.53 8.62
N CYS A 229 13.28 -16.42 8.58
CA CYS A 229 13.16 -17.79 9.05
C CYS A 229 13.18 -17.81 10.59
N VAL A 230 12.01 -17.91 11.22
CA VAL A 230 11.90 -17.94 12.69
C VAL A 230 12.49 -19.19 13.34
N SER A 231 12.76 -20.24 12.56
CA SER A 231 13.50 -21.43 13.02
C SER A 231 15.02 -21.29 12.89
N ASN A 232 15.53 -20.17 12.38
CA ASN A 232 16.95 -19.87 12.34
C ASN A 232 17.35 -19.02 13.55
N PRO A 233 18.16 -19.53 14.50
CA PRO A 233 18.54 -18.79 15.70
C PRO A 233 19.32 -17.50 15.40
N ASN A 234 20.03 -17.44 14.27
CA ASN A 234 20.72 -16.22 13.84
C ASN A 234 19.74 -15.13 13.38
N ALA A 235 18.61 -15.52 12.79
CA ALA A 235 17.57 -14.57 12.40
C ALA A 235 16.89 -13.98 13.66
N THR A 236 16.55 -14.82 14.64
CA THR A 236 16.02 -14.36 15.93
C THR A 236 17.01 -13.49 16.68
N ARG A 237 18.32 -13.84 16.66
CA ARG A 237 19.38 -13.00 17.24
C ARG A 237 19.44 -11.62 16.58
N LEU A 238 19.38 -11.57 15.25
CA LEU A 238 19.40 -10.31 14.51
C LEU A 238 18.25 -9.39 14.93
N VAL A 239 17.02 -9.93 14.99
CA VAL A 239 15.84 -9.17 15.42
C VAL A 239 15.99 -8.68 16.86
N ARG A 240 16.51 -9.50 17.77
CA ARG A 240 16.79 -9.06 19.14
C ARG A 240 17.80 -7.91 19.19
N MET A 241 18.85 -7.94 18.38
CA MET A 241 19.80 -6.83 18.30
C MET A 241 19.15 -5.53 17.82
N ILE A 242 18.19 -5.60 16.90
CA ILE A 242 17.43 -4.44 16.43
C ILE A 242 16.59 -3.87 17.59
N ILE A 243 15.83 -4.73 18.29
CA ILE A 243 15.03 -4.35 19.45
C ILE A 243 15.90 -3.69 20.52
N ASP A 244 17.04 -4.30 20.86
CA ASP A 244 17.95 -3.83 21.89
C ASP A 244 18.46 -2.42 21.58
N GLN A 245 18.90 -2.15 20.35
CA GLN A 245 19.43 -0.83 19.97
C GLN A 245 18.31 0.23 19.92
N VAL A 246 17.12 -0.11 19.43
CA VAL A 246 15.99 0.83 19.38
C VAL A 246 15.52 1.19 20.78
N LEU A 247 15.27 0.20 21.65
CA LEU A 247 14.80 0.42 23.01
C LEU A 247 15.86 1.08 23.91
N ALA A 248 17.16 0.84 23.66
CA ALA A 248 18.23 1.53 24.37
C ALA A 248 18.20 3.06 24.16
N LEU A 249 17.89 3.55 22.96
CA LEU A 249 17.77 5.00 22.71
C LEU A 249 16.45 5.59 23.21
N HIS A 250 15.35 4.83 23.17
CA HIS A 250 14.06 5.29 23.68
C HIS A 250 14.03 5.34 25.22
N GLY A 251 14.79 4.47 25.88
CA GLY A 251 15.00 4.49 27.32
C GLY A 251 13.75 4.15 28.14
N ASN A 252 13.72 4.64 29.37
CA ASN A 252 12.65 4.31 30.32
C ASN A 252 11.35 5.08 30.09
N ASP A 253 11.38 6.15 29.29
CA ASP A 253 10.25 7.05 29.09
C ASP A 253 9.12 6.45 28.23
N VAL A 254 9.42 5.41 27.45
CA VAL A 254 8.40 4.72 26.63
C VAL A 254 7.70 3.62 27.41
N GLU A 255 6.37 3.55 27.30
CA GLU A 255 5.54 2.54 27.97
C GLU A 255 5.31 1.30 27.09
N TYR A 256 5.23 1.55 25.78
CA TYR A 256 4.87 0.57 24.76
C TYR A 256 5.98 0.44 23.72
N VAL A 257 6.05 -0.73 23.09
CA VAL A 257 6.76 -0.97 21.84
C VAL A 257 5.85 -1.73 20.89
N HIS A 258 5.80 -1.32 19.63
CA HIS A 258 5.08 -2.02 18.59
C HIS A 258 6.07 -2.92 17.84
N ILE A 259 5.80 -4.23 17.79
CA ILE A 259 6.73 -5.19 17.15
C ILE A 259 6.32 -5.56 15.71
N GLY A 260 5.36 -4.85 15.15
CA GLY A 260 4.87 -5.07 13.78
C GLY A 260 4.12 -6.40 13.70
N ALA A 261 4.71 -7.35 12.98
CA ALA A 261 4.23 -8.72 12.79
C ALA A 261 2.98 -8.86 11.92
N ASP A 262 2.84 -7.96 10.95
CA ASP A 262 1.82 -7.92 9.91
C ASP A 262 2.27 -8.62 8.62
N GLU A 263 1.27 -9.04 7.82
CA GLU A 263 1.38 -9.44 6.40
C GLU A 263 2.39 -10.57 6.09
N VAL A 264 2.63 -11.46 7.05
CA VAL A 264 3.58 -12.58 6.88
C VAL A 264 2.92 -13.77 6.19
N TYR A 265 2.95 -13.79 4.85
CA TYR A 265 2.35 -14.89 4.09
C TYR A 265 3.26 -16.12 3.94
N GLN A 266 4.57 -15.91 3.93
CA GLN A 266 5.58 -16.95 3.70
C GLN A 266 6.24 -17.29 5.04
N TYR A 267 5.85 -18.42 5.63
CA TYR A 267 6.41 -19.00 6.87
C TYR A 267 6.19 -20.52 6.89
N GLY A 268 7.06 -21.29 7.51
CA GLY A 268 6.91 -22.74 7.55
C GLY A 268 7.20 -23.45 6.21
N GLU A 269 7.98 -22.82 5.33
CA GLU A 269 8.29 -23.28 3.97
C GLU A 269 9.76 -23.71 3.82
N CYS A 270 10.69 -23.09 4.55
CA CYS A 270 12.10 -23.50 4.46
C CYS A 270 12.39 -24.82 5.17
N ALA A 271 13.47 -25.49 4.77
CA ALA A 271 13.89 -26.77 5.36
C ALA A 271 13.99 -26.72 6.89
N ARG A 272 14.57 -25.65 7.46
CA ARG A 272 14.69 -25.49 8.93
C ARG A 272 13.33 -25.43 9.62
N CYS A 273 12.38 -24.68 9.04
CA CYS A 273 11.04 -24.58 9.60
C CYS A 273 10.27 -25.90 9.44
N LEU A 274 10.39 -26.59 8.31
CA LEU A 274 9.79 -27.91 8.11
C LEU A 274 10.33 -28.94 9.11
N ASP A 275 11.64 -28.96 9.34
CA ASP A 275 12.28 -29.83 10.34
C ASP A 275 11.79 -29.50 11.75
N ASN A 276 11.67 -28.21 12.09
CA ASN A 276 11.18 -27.77 13.40
C ASN A 276 9.72 -28.19 13.64
N LEU A 277 8.86 -28.01 12.63
CA LEU A 277 7.45 -28.45 12.66
C LEU A 277 7.36 -29.97 12.86
N TYR A 278 8.14 -30.75 12.10
CA TYR A 278 8.12 -32.21 12.18
C TYR A 278 8.63 -32.72 13.52
N ASN A 279 9.80 -32.24 13.97
CA ASN A 279 10.45 -32.77 15.17
C ASN A 279 9.70 -32.40 16.45
N ARG A 280 9.06 -31.23 16.50
CA ARG A 280 8.31 -30.76 17.68
C ARG A 280 6.81 -30.99 17.59
N GLN A 281 6.32 -31.60 16.51
CA GLN A 281 4.89 -31.85 16.26
C GLN A 281 4.06 -30.57 16.40
N LEU A 282 4.55 -29.49 15.79
CA LEU A 282 3.92 -28.18 15.81
C LEU A 282 3.02 -27.99 14.58
N GLU A 283 1.98 -27.17 14.73
CA GLU A 283 1.23 -26.64 13.61
C GLU A 283 1.98 -25.46 12.98
N ARG A 284 1.72 -25.18 11.69
CA ARG A 284 2.40 -24.11 10.95
C ARG A 284 2.38 -22.77 11.71
N GLN A 285 1.21 -22.38 12.22
CA GLN A 285 0.97 -21.14 12.97
C GLN A 285 1.77 -21.04 14.27
N ASP A 286 2.14 -22.17 14.88
CA ASP A 286 2.91 -22.18 16.13
C ASP A 286 4.27 -21.52 15.95
N LEU A 287 4.89 -21.59 14.76
CA LEU A 287 6.18 -20.96 14.50
C LEU A 287 6.14 -19.44 14.71
N ILE A 288 5.10 -18.78 14.21
CA ILE A 288 4.93 -17.33 14.34
C ILE A 288 4.51 -16.98 15.76
N LEU A 289 3.53 -17.70 16.31
CA LEU A 289 3.01 -17.42 17.65
C LEU A 289 4.07 -17.63 18.74
N GLU A 290 4.88 -18.67 18.64
CA GLU A 290 6.03 -18.90 19.53
C GLU A 290 7.05 -17.77 19.43
N HIS A 291 7.39 -17.33 18.20
CA HIS A 291 8.35 -16.24 18.00
C HIS A 291 7.85 -14.92 18.60
N ILE A 292 6.58 -14.57 18.37
CA ILE A 292 5.94 -13.40 18.98
C ILE A 292 5.94 -13.51 20.50
N ALA A 293 5.56 -14.66 21.07
CA ALA A 293 5.51 -14.88 22.50
C ALA A 293 6.90 -14.76 23.16
N ASN A 294 7.92 -15.37 22.54
CA ASN A 294 9.29 -15.33 23.03
C ASN A 294 9.88 -13.92 23.02
N LEU A 295 9.69 -13.17 21.91
CA LEU A 295 10.12 -11.78 21.84
C LEU A 295 9.34 -10.88 22.82
N SER A 296 8.04 -11.12 22.99
CA SER A 296 7.23 -10.34 23.93
C SER A 296 7.65 -10.58 25.37
N THR A 297 7.96 -11.83 25.71
CA THR A 297 8.49 -12.20 27.03
C THR A 297 9.85 -11.54 27.27
N TYR A 298 10.74 -11.59 26.27
CA TYR A 298 12.05 -10.93 26.32
C TYR A 298 11.94 -9.41 26.52
N ILE A 299 11.09 -8.74 25.76
CA ILE A 299 10.88 -7.29 25.88
C ILE A 299 10.38 -6.93 27.28
N ARG A 300 9.46 -7.72 27.82
CA ARG A 300 8.92 -7.50 29.18
C ARG A 300 9.97 -7.75 30.25
N SER A 301 10.80 -8.78 30.13
CA SER A 301 11.81 -9.09 31.14
C SER A 301 12.95 -8.08 31.15
N GLU A 302 13.47 -7.72 29.97
CA GLU A 302 14.66 -6.88 29.89
C GLU A 302 14.36 -5.38 29.91
N PHE A 303 13.22 -4.96 29.35
CA PHE A 303 12.91 -3.54 29.16
C PHE A 303 11.66 -3.10 29.91
N ASN A 304 10.89 -4.03 30.51
CA ASN A 304 9.63 -3.75 31.21
C ASN A 304 8.64 -2.94 30.35
N LYS A 305 8.50 -3.30 29.08
CA LYS A 305 7.59 -2.63 28.13
C LYS A 305 6.38 -3.49 27.77
N ARG A 306 5.25 -2.85 27.51
CA ARG A 306 4.08 -3.49 26.92
C ARG A 306 4.26 -3.62 25.41
N VAL A 307 3.76 -4.72 24.84
CA VAL A 307 4.01 -5.08 23.44
C VAL A 307 2.72 -4.93 22.64
N LEU A 308 2.80 -4.16 21.56
CA LEU A 308 1.74 -4.00 20.57
C LEU A 308 2.07 -4.82 19.31
N VAL A 309 1.04 -5.42 18.70
CA VAL A 309 1.16 -6.25 17.49
C VAL A 309 0.02 -5.92 16.53
N TRP A 310 0.30 -5.82 15.24
CA TRP A 310 -0.77 -5.69 14.25
C TRP A 310 -1.67 -6.93 14.24
N HIS A 311 -2.98 -6.71 14.20
CA HIS A 311 -3.94 -7.79 14.49
C HIS A 311 -4.10 -8.86 13.40
N ASP A 312 -3.71 -8.58 12.16
CA ASP A 312 -4.11 -9.34 10.97
C ASP A 312 -3.65 -10.80 11.04
N MET A 313 -2.39 -11.02 11.42
CA MET A 313 -1.87 -12.36 11.63
C MET A 313 -2.57 -13.06 12.79
N LEU A 314 -2.90 -12.37 13.89
CA LEU A 314 -3.61 -12.95 15.03
C LEU A 314 -5.06 -13.34 14.68
N ASN A 315 -5.70 -12.55 13.83
CA ASN A 315 -7.09 -12.76 13.41
C ASN A 315 -7.27 -14.05 12.61
N VAL A 316 -6.26 -14.46 11.82
CA VAL A 316 -6.34 -15.69 11.02
C VAL A 316 -5.92 -16.96 11.76
N MET A 317 -5.31 -16.85 12.94
CA MET A 317 -4.93 -18.01 13.76
C MET A 317 -6.12 -18.56 14.56
N GLU A 318 -6.01 -19.79 15.05
CA GLU A 318 -7.04 -20.41 15.90
C GLU A 318 -6.91 -19.98 17.37
N ASP A 319 -8.05 -19.86 18.08
CA ASP A 319 -8.11 -19.42 19.49
C ASP A 319 -7.24 -20.31 20.40
N ARG A 320 -7.31 -21.63 20.22
CA ARG A 320 -6.50 -22.59 20.98
C ARG A 320 -4.99 -22.34 20.83
N SER A 321 -4.56 -21.84 19.69
CA SER A 321 -3.15 -21.59 19.41
C SER A 321 -2.70 -20.27 20.04
N LEU A 322 -3.56 -19.24 20.02
CA LEU A 322 -3.32 -18.00 20.76
C LEU A 322 -3.24 -18.26 22.28
N GLU A 323 -4.11 -19.11 22.81
CA GLU A 323 -4.09 -19.54 24.23
C GLU A 323 -2.85 -20.37 24.56
N LYS A 324 -2.49 -21.35 23.72
CA LYS A 324 -1.31 -22.22 23.87
C LYS A 324 -0.02 -21.41 24.09
N TRP A 325 0.13 -20.30 23.40
CA TRP A 325 1.31 -19.41 23.50
C TRP A 325 1.09 -18.21 24.44
N SER A 326 -0.03 -18.17 25.15
CA SER A 326 -0.37 -17.12 26.12
C SER A 326 -0.36 -15.69 25.54
N LEU A 327 -0.74 -15.54 24.27
CA LEU A 327 -0.71 -14.25 23.57
C LEU A 327 -1.63 -13.22 24.23
N GLY A 328 -2.76 -13.65 24.79
CA GLY A 328 -3.71 -12.79 25.50
C GLY A 328 -3.10 -12.00 26.67
N ASP A 329 -2.10 -12.60 27.33
CA ASP A 329 -1.38 -11.97 28.43
C ASP A 329 -0.15 -11.20 27.95
N LEU A 330 0.42 -11.55 26.79
CA LEU A 330 1.72 -11.08 26.30
C LEU A 330 1.65 -9.85 25.38
N VAL A 331 0.58 -9.67 24.61
CA VAL A 331 0.47 -8.60 23.61
C VAL A 331 -0.88 -7.88 23.66
N GLU A 332 -0.92 -6.62 23.22
CA GLU A 332 -2.15 -5.88 22.92
C GLU A 332 -2.31 -5.76 21.40
N PRO A 333 -3.38 -6.29 20.78
CA PRO A 333 -3.59 -6.17 19.34
C PRO A 333 -3.89 -4.72 18.92
N VAL A 334 -3.34 -4.33 17.77
CA VAL A 334 -3.68 -3.10 17.05
C VAL A 334 -4.45 -3.47 15.79
N VAL A 335 -5.76 -3.22 15.82
CA VAL A 335 -6.68 -3.56 14.74
C VAL A 335 -6.63 -2.45 13.69
N TRP A 336 -6.06 -2.75 12.52
CA TRP A 336 -5.93 -1.80 11.42
C TRP A 336 -6.96 -2.08 10.32
N ALA A 337 -7.59 -1.01 9.82
CA ALA A 337 -8.46 -1.07 8.65
C ALA A 337 -8.68 0.34 8.08
N TYR A 338 -8.51 0.48 6.77
CA TYR A 338 -8.50 1.78 6.09
C TYR A 338 -9.72 2.03 5.20
N ALA A 339 -10.68 1.08 5.16
CA ALA A 339 -11.90 1.23 4.38
C ALA A 339 -12.84 2.32 4.95
N GLU A 340 -13.62 2.93 4.07
CA GLU A 340 -14.64 3.93 4.43
C GLU A 340 -15.81 3.30 5.22
N ASN A 341 -16.08 2.01 4.99
CA ASN A 341 -17.07 1.24 5.74
C ASN A 341 -16.43 0.03 6.42
N LEU A 342 -16.19 0.13 7.73
CA LEU A 342 -15.52 -0.91 8.49
C LEU A 342 -16.40 -2.11 8.81
N GLU A 343 -17.73 -2.00 8.75
CA GLU A 343 -18.63 -3.10 9.14
C GLU A 343 -18.43 -4.36 8.28
N GLU A 344 -17.99 -4.19 7.03
CA GLU A 344 -17.69 -5.32 6.12
C GLU A 344 -16.38 -6.04 6.49
N TYR A 345 -15.45 -5.36 7.14
CA TYR A 345 -14.10 -5.87 7.42
C TYR A 345 -13.90 -6.26 8.89
N LEU A 346 -14.58 -5.56 9.80
CA LEU A 346 -14.45 -5.70 11.26
C LEU A 346 -15.81 -6.01 11.91
N PRO A 347 -16.41 -7.17 11.60
CA PRO A 347 -17.72 -7.56 12.13
C PRO A 347 -17.70 -7.68 13.66
N LEU A 348 -18.85 -7.54 14.31
CA LEU A 348 -18.98 -7.61 15.78
C LEU A 348 -18.41 -8.91 16.38
N GLU A 349 -18.49 -9.99 15.62
CA GLU A 349 -18.02 -11.34 15.93
C GLU A 349 -16.50 -11.38 16.12
N LEU A 350 -15.74 -10.59 15.34
CA LEU A 350 -14.30 -10.43 15.51
C LEU A 350 -14.00 -9.82 16.88
N TRP A 351 -14.71 -8.74 17.25
CA TRP A 351 -14.50 -8.07 18.53
C TRP A 351 -14.91 -8.93 19.72
N LYS A 352 -16.03 -9.65 19.64
CA LYS A 352 -16.47 -10.62 20.67
C LYS A 352 -15.51 -11.79 20.81
N ARG A 353 -14.83 -12.19 19.74
CA ARG A 353 -13.77 -13.20 19.78
C ARG A 353 -12.53 -12.64 20.47
N PHE A 354 -12.09 -11.45 20.07
CA PHE A 354 -10.94 -10.78 20.67
C PHE A 354 -11.15 -10.53 22.18
N GLU A 355 -12.37 -10.17 22.61
CA GLU A 355 -12.73 -10.00 24.02
C GLU A 355 -12.46 -11.25 24.88
N LYS A 356 -12.53 -12.45 24.30
CA LYS A 356 -12.29 -13.70 25.05
C LYS A 356 -10.81 -13.93 25.33
N ILE A 357 -9.94 -13.39 24.48
CA ILE A 357 -8.50 -13.68 24.47
C ILE A 357 -7.71 -12.50 25.04
N PHE A 358 -8.05 -11.28 24.63
CA PHE A 358 -7.32 -10.07 24.95
C PHE A 358 -8.14 -9.16 25.87
N LYS A 359 -7.44 -8.48 26.77
CA LYS A 359 -8.05 -7.49 27.66
C LYS A 359 -8.05 -6.08 27.06
N HIS A 360 -7.00 -5.73 26.33
CA HIS A 360 -6.76 -4.40 25.78
C HIS A 360 -6.62 -4.48 24.27
N VAL A 361 -7.07 -3.44 23.58
CA VAL A 361 -6.99 -3.34 22.11
C VAL A 361 -6.78 -1.89 21.69
N TRP A 362 -6.20 -1.70 20.52
CA TRP A 362 -6.07 -0.43 19.83
C TRP A 362 -6.74 -0.49 18.46
N GLY A 363 -7.19 0.66 17.96
CA GLY A 363 -7.56 0.81 16.55
C GLY A 363 -6.45 1.47 15.76
N ALA A 364 -6.47 1.28 14.45
CA ALA A 364 -5.61 2.01 13.53
C ALA A 364 -6.38 2.41 12.26
N SER A 365 -6.57 3.72 12.09
CA SER A 365 -7.06 4.39 10.89
C SER A 365 -5.87 4.85 10.04
N ALA A 366 -6.12 5.49 8.89
CA ALA A 366 -5.06 6.11 8.09
C ALA A 366 -5.40 7.57 7.73
N PHE A 367 -4.40 8.45 7.71
CA PHE A 367 -4.52 9.84 7.24
C PHE A 367 -3.76 10.11 5.92
N LYS A 368 -2.91 9.17 5.49
CA LYS A 368 -2.23 9.14 4.19
C LYS A 368 -1.66 7.75 3.91
N GLY A 369 -1.30 7.47 2.66
CA GLY A 369 -0.51 6.31 2.27
C GLY A 369 -1.28 4.99 2.25
N ALA A 370 -2.60 5.06 2.29
CA ALA A 370 -3.52 3.92 2.24
C ALA A 370 -4.58 4.06 1.13
N ASP A 371 -4.29 4.84 0.09
CA ASP A 371 -5.18 5.08 -1.08
C ASP A 371 -4.48 4.72 -2.41
N GLY A 372 -3.55 3.76 -2.35
CA GLY A 372 -2.83 3.20 -3.49
C GLY A 372 -1.31 3.46 -3.46
N PRO A 373 -0.49 2.54 -4.00
CA PRO A 373 0.97 2.63 -3.94
C PRO A 373 1.56 3.78 -4.77
N ALA A 374 0.85 4.23 -5.81
CA ALA A 374 1.25 5.35 -6.68
C ALA A 374 0.51 6.67 -6.38
N ARG A 375 -0.23 6.75 -5.28
CA ARG A 375 -0.98 7.95 -4.91
C ARG A 375 -0.01 9.00 -4.36
N TYR A 376 0.07 10.18 -4.99
CA TYR A 376 0.99 11.27 -4.57
C TYR A 376 0.28 12.51 -4.00
N TYR A 377 -1.04 12.58 -4.09
CA TYR A 377 -1.89 13.65 -3.53
C TYR A 377 -2.95 13.05 -2.60
N SER A 378 -3.50 13.85 -1.69
CA SER A 378 -4.42 13.30 -0.67
C SER A 378 -5.89 13.34 -1.06
N ASN A 379 -6.60 12.27 -0.68
CA ASN A 379 -8.06 12.16 -0.74
C ASN A 379 -8.65 12.37 0.66
N VAL A 380 -8.87 13.64 1.01
CA VAL A 380 -9.31 14.02 2.38
C VAL A 380 -10.63 13.35 2.75
N ASN A 381 -11.57 13.25 1.80
CA ASN A 381 -12.88 12.65 2.06
C ASN A 381 -12.77 11.16 2.39
N HIS A 382 -11.99 10.40 1.61
CA HIS A 382 -11.77 8.98 1.85
C HIS A 382 -11.29 8.70 3.28
N TYR A 383 -10.24 9.40 3.70
CA TYR A 383 -9.71 9.25 5.05
C TYR A 383 -10.67 9.75 6.12
N LEU A 384 -11.35 10.88 5.92
CA LEU A 384 -12.37 11.34 6.87
C LEU A 384 -13.47 10.28 7.07
N MET A 385 -13.95 9.66 5.98
CA MET A 385 -14.95 8.59 6.07
C MET A 385 -14.42 7.39 6.84
N ASN A 386 -13.15 6.99 6.64
CA ASN A 386 -12.52 5.94 7.46
C ASN A 386 -12.55 6.29 8.97
N HIS A 387 -12.26 7.53 9.35
CA HIS A 387 -12.28 7.96 10.76
C HIS A 387 -13.70 8.01 11.35
N ILE A 388 -14.69 8.48 10.58
CA ILE A 388 -16.11 8.42 10.97
C ILE A 388 -16.56 6.96 11.15
N SER A 389 -16.08 6.06 10.28
CA SER A 389 -16.33 4.63 10.37
C SER A 389 -15.75 4.02 11.65
N TRP A 390 -14.52 4.37 12.01
CA TRP A 390 -13.90 3.99 13.29
C TRP A 390 -14.71 4.49 14.49
N GLN A 391 -15.17 5.74 14.44
CA GLN A 391 -16.03 6.34 15.47
C GLN A 391 -17.33 5.53 15.63
N LYS A 392 -17.98 5.16 14.51
CA LYS A 392 -19.17 4.31 14.48
C LYS A 392 -18.91 2.91 15.06
N GLN A 393 -17.76 2.32 14.72
CA GLN A 393 -17.35 1.01 15.21
C GLN A 393 -17.23 1.02 16.74
N MET A 394 -16.50 1.99 17.29
CA MET A 394 -16.30 2.11 18.74
C MET A 394 -17.62 2.37 19.48
N ASN A 395 -18.50 3.22 18.94
CA ASN A 395 -19.84 3.44 19.49
C ASN A 395 -20.68 2.15 19.50
N THR A 396 -20.58 1.34 18.45
CA THR A 396 -21.24 0.04 18.36
C THR A 396 -20.73 -0.91 19.44
N LEU A 397 -19.41 -0.99 19.65
CA LEU A 397 -18.83 -1.86 20.70
C LEU A 397 -19.29 -1.46 22.11
N VAL A 398 -19.37 -0.16 22.41
CA VAL A 398 -19.92 0.35 23.67
C VAL A 398 -21.39 -0.04 23.83
N LYS A 399 -22.20 0.16 22.77
CA LYS A 399 -23.62 -0.19 22.78
C LYS A 399 -23.86 -1.69 23.00
N GLU A 400 -23.06 -2.53 22.33
CA GLU A 400 -23.12 -3.99 22.43
C GLU A 400 -22.43 -4.54 23.70
N LYS A 401 -21.92 -3.66 24.56
CA LYS A 401 -21.30 -3.98 25.86
C LYS A 401 -20.11 -4.95 25.74
N VAL A 402 -19.35 -4.84 24.66
CA VAL A 402 -18.07 -5.57 24.50
C VAL A 402 -17.08 -5.07 25.54
N LYS A 403 -16.50 -5.96 26.36
CA LYS A 403 -15.63 -5.61 27.50
C LYS A 403 -14.15 -5.47 27.16
N LEU A 404 -13.83 -5.19 25.90
CA LEU A 404 -12.46 -4.82 25.49
C LEU A 404 -12.16 -3.39 25.94
N ASP A 405 -11.03 -3.18 26.63
CA ASP A 405 -10.57 -1.84 26.98
C ASP A 405 -9.80 -1.23 25.80
N PHE A 406 -10.47 -0.33 25.08
CA PHE A 406 -9.93 0.35 23.91
C PHE A 406 -9.00 1.49 24.35
N ARG A 407 -7.69 1.36 24.07
CA ARG A 407 -6.64 2.26 24.57
C ARG A 407 -6.55 3.57 23.80
N GLY A 408 -6.82 3.52 22.51
CA GLY A 408 -6.68 4.65 21.59
C GLY A 408 -6.73 4.23 20.14
N ILE A 409 -6.57 5.20 19.27
CA ILE A 409 -6.49 5.00 17.82
C ILE A 409 -5.18 5.58 17.30
N ILE A 410 -4.51 4.80 16.46
CA ILE A 410 -3.30 5.17 15.74
C ILE A 410 -3.71 5.65 14.35
N LEU A 411 -3.39 6.89 13.99
CA LEU A 411 -3.62 7.43 12.67
C LEU A 411 -2.37 7.13 11.84
N THR A 412 -2.44 6.09 11.01
CA THR A 412 -1.31 5.64 10.19
C THR A 412 -1.02 6.60 9.04
N GLY A 413 0.26 6.82 8.76
CA GLY A 413 0.72 7.68 7.67
C GLY A 413 1.87 7.04 6.91
N TRP A 414 1.56 6.02 6.12
CA TRP A 414 2.55 5.23 5.37
C TRP A 414 3.24 6.06 4.29
N GLN A 415 4.51 5.75 4.03
CA GLN A 415 5.33 6.48 3.06
C GLN A 415 5.58 5.73 1.77
N ARG A 416 5.45 4.39 1.82
CA ARG A 416 5.44 3.42 0.72
C ARG A 416 4.94 2.08 1.27
N TYR A 417 4.56 1.16 0.38
CA TYR A 417 3.99 -0.14 0.77
C TYR A 417 5.05 -1.16 1.22
N ASP A 418 6.25 -1.10 0.64
CA ASP A 418 7.43 -1.86 1.08
C ASP A 418 8.72 -1.13 0.63
N HIS A 419 9.91 -1.66 0.91
CA HIS A 419 11.20 -1.05 0.51
C HIS A 419 11.50 -1.03 -0.99
N PHE A 420 10.73 -1.77 -1.80
CA PHE A 420 10.86 -1.83 -3.25
C PHE A 420 9.83 -0.96 -3.97
N ALA A 421 8.72 -0.62 -3.30
CA ALA A 421 7.70 0.27 -3.80
C ALA A 421 8.19 1.73 -3.86
N ILE A 422 7.60 2.48 -4.79
CA ILE A 422 7.77 3.93 -4.93
C ILE A 422 7.16 4.68 -3.73
N LEU A 423 7.57 5.93 -3.54
CA LEU A 423 6.92 6.85 -2.59
C LEU A 423 5.45 7.06 -2.95
N CYS A 424 4.55 6.94 -1.97
CA CYS A 424 3.17 7.44 -2.07
C CYS A 424 3.08 8.85 -1.44
N GLU A 425 1.92 9.22 -0.90
CA GLU A 425 1.63 10.53 -0.31
C GLU A 425 2.73 10.97 0.68
N LEU A 426 3.36 12.11 0.39
CA LEU A 426 4.30 12.75 1.31
C LEU A 426 3.57 13.32 2.53
N LEU A 427 4.27 13.42 3.67
CA LEU A 427 3.68 13.94 4.91
C LEU A 427 2.91 15.28 4.73
N PRO A 428 3.44 16.32 4.04
CA PRO A 428 2.73 17.58 3.86
C PRO A 428 1.37 17.48 3.17
N VAL A 429 1.21 16.54 2.23
CA VAL A 429 -0.07 16.38 1.53
C VAL A 429 -1.14 15.76 2.42
N GLY A 430 -0.73 14.96 3.41
CA GLY A 430 -1.62 14.36 4.41
C GLY A 430 -1.92 15.25 5.61
N ILE A 431 -1.28 16.41 5.79
CA ILE A 431 -1.49 17.28 6.97
C ILE A 431 -2.94 17.79 7.09
N PRO A 432 -3.60 18.27 6.01
CA PRO A 432 -5.01 18.67 6.09
C PRO A 432 -5.91 17.52 6.56
N THR A 433 -5.67 16.32 6.02
CA THR A 433 -6.37 15.10 6.43
C THR A 433 -6.12 14.77 7.89
N LEU A 434 -4.86 14.79 8.35
CA LEU A 434 -4.52 14.55 9.74
C LEU A 434 -5.24 15.50 10.69
N ALA A 435 -5.28 16.80 10.35
CA ALA A 435 -5.92 17.82 11.17
C ALA A 435 -7.44 17.60 11.30
N VAL A 436 -8.15 17.37 10.19
CA VAL A 436 -9.60 17.12 10.22
C VAL A 436 -9.92 15.79 10.92
N SER A 437 -9.09 14.76 10.73
CA SER A 437 -9.24 13.46 11.38
C SER A 437 -9.08 13.53 12.89
N LEU A 438 -8.03 14.20 13.39
CA LEU A 438 -7.84 14.40 14.83
C LEU A 438 -8.98 15.24 15.43
N ALA A 439 -9.40 16.31 14.75
CA ALA A 439 -10.52 17.13 15.19
C ALA A 439 -11.84 16.33 15.26
N THR A 440 -12.09 15.48 14.26
CA THR A 440 -13.29 14.63 14.19
C THR A 440 -13.33 13.60 15.31
N LEU A 441 -12.23 12.86 15.52
CA LEU A 441 -12.15 11.84 16.60
C LEU A 441 -12.27 12.47 18.00
N ARG A 442 -11.74 13.68 18.20
CA ARG A 442 -11.86 14.41 19.48
C ARG A 442 -13.27 14.95 19.71
N ALA A 443 -13.93 15.41 18.66
CA ALA A 443 -15.32 15.88 18.73
C ALA A 443 -16.31 14.70 18.85
N GLY A 444 -15.89 13.51 18.43
CA GLY A 444 -16.71 12.30 18.38
C GLY A 444 -17.74 12.27 17.26
N ASP A 445 -17.68 13.23 16.33
CA ASP A 445 -18.50 13.33 15.12
C ASP A 445 -17.86 14.37 14.18
N TYR A 446 -18.30 14.42 12.92
CA TYR A 446 -17.88 15.45 11.96
C TYR A 446 -19.03 16.42 11.69
N ASP A 447 -18.77 17.72 11.88
CA ASP A 447 -19.71 18.80 11.58
C ASP A 447 -18.96 20.10 11.19
N THR A 448 -19.70 21.19 10.96
CA THR A 448 -19.11 22.48 10.56
C THR A 448 -18.16 23.08 11.61
N ARG A 449 -18.28 22.71 12.89
CA ARG A 449 -17.35 23.18 13.94
C ARG A 449 -15.99 22.50 13.80
N VAL A 450 -15.97 21.25 13.33
CA VAL A 450 -14.74 20.54 12.97
C VAL A 450 -14.04 21.23 11.81
N ASP A 451 -14.76 21.68 10.79
CA ASP A 451 -14.19 22.47 9.68
C ASP A 451 -13.54 23.76 10.19
N GLU A 452 -14.23 24.53 11.04
CA GLU A 452 -13.70 25.75 11.63
C GLU A 452 -12.46 25.51 12.51
N LEU A 453 -12.46 24.44 13.32
CA LEU A 453 -11.32 24.06 14.14
C LEU A 453 -10.13 23.67 13.26
N THR A 454 -10.38 22.90 12.21
CA THR A 454 -9.37 22.46 11.25
C THR A 454 -8.72 23.66 10.56
N ALA A 455 -9.51 24.62 10.07
CA ALA A 455 -9.00 25.86 9.49
C ALA A 455 -8.06 26.61 10.45
N ARG A 456 -8.46 26.77 11.73
CA ARG A 456 -7.63 27.42 12.76
C ARG A 456 -6.34 26.66 13.07
N VAL A 457 -6.39 25.34 13.10
CA VAL A 457 -5.21 24.50 13.36
C VAL A 457 -4.21 24.63 12.20
N LEU A 458 -4.70 24.49 10.96
CA LEU A 458 -3.91 24.62 9.73
C LEU A 458 -3.43 26.06 9.46
N GLY A 459 -4.04 27.05 10.10
CA GLY A 459 -3.77 28.47 9.84
C GLY A 459 -4.28 28.92 8.48
N CYS A 460 -5.42 28.37 8.03
CA CYS A 460 -6.09 28.74 6.79
C CYS A 460 -7.27 29.70 7.04
N ASP A 461 -7.66 30.47 6.03
CA ASP A 461 -8.86 31.33 6.10
C ASP A 461 -10.15 30.52 6.27
N SER A 462 -10.25 29.39 5.57
CA SER A 462 -11.32 28.42 5.73
C SER A 462 -10.83 27.02 5.34
N PHE A 463 -11.56 26.01 5.78
CA PHE A 463 -11.33 24.62 5.44
C PHE A 463 -12.66 23.96 5.11
N ARG A 464 -12.67 23.12 4.07
CA ARG A 464 -13.74 22.17 3.74
C ARG A 464 -13.05 20.97 3.09
N VAL A 465 -13.60 19.78 3.32
CA VAL A 465 -13.07 18.51 2.81
C VAL A 465 -12.85 18.52 1.29
N ASP A 466 -13.76 19.13 0.53
CA ASP A 466 -13.72 19.14 -0.95
C ASP A 466 -12.95 20.35 -1.52
N MET A 467 -12.25 21.13 -0.69
CA MET A 467 -11.63 22.39 -1.10
C MET A 467 -10.10 22.28 -1.15
N THR A 468 -9.52 22.75 -2.27
CA THR A 468 -8.07 23.00 -2.36
C THR A 468 -7.70 24.20 -1.49
N LEU A 469 -6.70 24.03 -0.62
CA LEU A 469 -6.27 25.09 0.28
C LEU A 469 -5.33 26.06 -0.44
N LEU A 470 -5.67 27.35 -0.43
CA LEU A 470 -4.95 28.39 -1.20
C LEU A 470 -3.94 29.18 -0.37
N SER A 471 -4.17 29.35 0.94
CA SER A 471 -3.30 30.11 1.83
C SER A 471 -3.42 29.56 3.25
N CYS A 472 -2.35 28.92 3.73
CA CYS A 472 -2.27 28.32 5.06
C CYS A 472 -0.85 28.43 5.64
N THR A 473 -0.69 28.15 6.92
CA THR A 473 0.61 28.27 7.63
C THR A 473 1.08 26.96 8.28
N PHE A 474 0.52 25.81 7.91
CA PHE A 474 0.97 24.53 8.44
C PHE A 474 2.33 24.11 7.85
N PRO A 475 3.13 23.30 8.59
CA PRO A 475 4.45 22.85 8.12
C PRO A 475 4.36 22.15 6.76
N GLY A 476 5.10 22.62 5.75
CA GLY A 476 5.09 22.02 4.41
C GLY A 476 3.95 22.47 3.49
N PHE A 477 3.22 23.54 3.81
CA PHE A 477 2.17 24.08 2.93
C PHE A 477 2.65 24.34 1.48
N GLY A 478 3.90 24.79 1.29
CA GLY A 478 4.48 24.98 -0.05
C GLY A 478 4.52 23.70 -0.87
N ILE A 479 4.86 22.56 -0.24
CA ILE A 479 4.87 21.24 -0.86
C ILE A 479 3.43 20.82 -1.20
N TYR A 480 2.49 20.98 -0.27
CA TYR A 480 1.06 20.72 -0.53
C TYR A 480 0.57 21.51 -1.75
N SER A 481 0.82 22.82 -1.79
CA SER A 481 0.41 23.70 -2.88
C SER A 481 1.01 23.28 -4.23
N SER A 482 2.29 22.90 -4.24
CA SER A 482 2.97 22.42 -5.45
C SER A 482 2.39 21.09 -5.94
N VAL A 483 2.02 20.17 -5.04
CA VAL A 483 1.37 18.91 -5.41
C VAL A 483 -0.04 19.15 -5.97
N GLU A 484 -0.82 20.05 -5.38
CA GLU A 484 -2.15 20.41 -5.92
C GLU A 484 -2.05 21.08 -7.30
N GLN A 485 -1.03 21.92 -7.53
CA GLN A 485 -0.75 22.49 -8.85
C GLN A 485 -0.35 21.41 -9.87
N LEU A 486 0.49 20.45 -9.49
CA LEU A 486 0.86 19.32 -10.33
C LEU A 486 -0.37 18.49 -10.71
N LYS A 487 -1.19 18.13 -9.73
CA LYS A 487 -2.46 17.41 -9.93
C LYS A 487 -3.37 18.14 -10.91
N ALA A 488 -3.56 19.44 -10.71
CA ALA A 488 -4.39 20.27 -11.59
C ALA A 488 -3.86 20.31 -13.04
N VAL A 489 -2.54 20.47 -13.24
CA VAL A 489 -1.94 20.50 -14.58
C VAL A 489 -1.97 19.13 -15.26
N LEU A 490 -1.81 18.04 -14.51
CA LEU A 490 -1.92 16.70 -15.07
C LEU A 490 -3.37 16.39 -15.49
N ALA A 491 -4.36 16.73 -14.68
CA ALA A 491 -5.77 16.59 -15.05
C ALA A 491 -6.12 17.45 -16.28
N ASP A 492 -5.66 18.70 -16.31
CA ASP A 492 -5.84 19.61 -17.46
C ASP A 492 -5.12 19.08 -18.72
N LEU A 493 -3.97 18.40 -18.61
CA LEU A 493 -3.33 17.75 -19.77
C LEU A 493 -4.20 16.63 -20.35
N ASP A 494 -4.76 15.78 -19.50
CA ASP A 494 -5.63 14.69 -19.94
C ASP A 494 -6.89 15.25 -20.64
N GLU A 495 -7.53 16.24 -20.03
CA GLU A 495 -8.75 16.85 -20.57
C GLU A 495 -8.48 17.74 -21.80
N SER A 496 -7.56 18.70 -21.71
CA SER A 496 -7.37 19.73 -22.74
C SER A 496 -6.45 19.34 -23.90
N LEU A 497 -5.65 18.28 -23.75
CA LEU A 497 -4.69 17.87 -24.79
C LEU A 497 -4.91 16.42 -25.23
N TYR A 498 -4.76 15.45 -24.32
CA TYR A 498 -4.72 14.04 -24.72
C TYR A 498 -6.09 13.49 -25.14
N SER A 499 -7.18 13.99 -24.57
CA SER A 499 -8.53 13.57 -24.94
C SER A 499 -9.02 14.09 -26.31
N LYS A 500 -8.35 15.13 -26.87
CA LYS A 500 -8.78 15.76 -28.13
C LYS A 500 -8.70 14.80 -29.30
N HIS A 501 -9.72 14.82 -30.15
CA HIS A 501 -9.74 14.05 -31.40
C HIS A 501 -8.56 14.40 -32.31
N GLU A 502 -8.13 15.67 -32.30
CA GLU A 502 -6.95 16.15 -33.00
C GLU A 502 -5.67 15.45 -32.50
N PHE A 503 -5.53 15.30 -31.19
CA PHE A 503 -4.39 14.60 -30.60
C PHE A 503 -4.41 13.13 -30.99
N GLN A 504 -5.56 12.46 -30.79
CA GLN A 504 -5.75 11.05 -31.10
C GLN A 504 -5.57 10.72 -32.58
N GLY A 505 -5.90 11.64 -33.49
CA GLY A 505 -5.78 11.43 -34.93
C GLY A 505 -4.41 11.77 -35.53
N TRP A 506 -3.72 12.80 -35.00
CA TRP A 506 -2.56 13.41 -35.67
C TRP A 506 -1.33 13.59 -34.77
N MET A 507 -1.43 13.38 -33.47
CA MET A 507 -0.31 13.45 -32.53
C MET A 507 -0.19 12.16 -31.67
N ASN A 508 -0.81 11.07 -32.12
CA ASN A 508 -0.69 9.76 -31.50
C ASN A 508 0.71 9.15 -31.71
N GLU A 509 0.98 8.06 -30.99
CA GLU A 509 2.28 7.38 -31.03
C GLU A 509 2.66 6.88 -32.43
N PHE A 510 1.71 6.38 -33.22
CA PHE A 510 1.96 6.00 -34.62
C PHE A 510 2.51 7.19 -35.43
N SER A 511 1.89 8.37 -35.28
CA SER A 511 2.28 9.59 -35.98
C SER A 511 3.67 10.04 -35.57
N ILE A 512 3.97 9.98 -34.26
CA ILE A 512 5.25 10.37 -33.68
C ILE A 512 6.38 9.46 -34.18
N GLN A 513 6.20 8.14 -34.13
CA GLN A 513 7.21 7.15 -34.52
C GLN A 513 7.55 7.22 -36.01
N ASN A 514 6.54 7.41 -36.84
CA ASN A 514 6.68 7.38 -38.29
C ASN A 514 6.94 8.76 -38.91
N ASN A 515 7.01 9.82 -38.08
CA ASN A 515 7.08 11.21 -38.53
C ASN A 515 6.04 11.51 -39.63
N TYR A 516 4.81 11.05 -39.40
CA TYR A 516 3.74 11.10 -40.40
C TYR A 516 2.49 11.71 -39.79
N SER A 517 2.18 12.96 -40.16
CA SER A 517 1.02 13.70 -39.65
C SER A 517 0.65 14.89 -40.54
N SER A 518 -0.49 15.53 -40.26
CA SER A 518 -0.95 16.75 -40.93
C SER A 518 -0.46 17.99 -40.18
N ALA A 519 0.45 18.75 -40.80
CA ALA A 519 0.94 20.02 -40.24
C ALA A 519 -0.21 20.97 -39.89
N GLN A 520 -1.27 21.04 -40.72
CA GLN A 520 -2.44 21.90 -40.48
C GLN A 520 -3.12 21.58 -39.14
N LYS A 521 -3.24 20.30 -38.78
CA LYS A 521 -3.84 19.89 -37.49
C LYS A 521 -2.91 20.16 -36.32
N LEU A 522 -1.61 20.08 -36.53
CA LEU A 522 -0.61 20.35 -35.50
C LEU A 522 -0.49 21.83 -35.12
N VAL A 523 -0.91 22.77 -35.99
CA VAL A 523 -0.92 24.22 -35.68
C VAL A 523 -1.68 24.53 -34.40
N GLU A 524 -2.75 23.78 -34.12
CA GLU A 524 -3.56 23.97 -32.90
C GLU A 524 -2.92 23.32 -31.66
N LEU A 525 -2.34 22.12 -31.81
CA LEU A 525 -1.85 21.32 -30.69
C LEU A 525 -0.46 21.76 -30.21
N CYS A 526 0.45 22.08 -31.12
CA CYS A 526 1.86 22.34 -30.77
C CYS A 526 2.08 23.55 -29.84
N PRO A 527 1.32 24.66 -29.95
CA PRO A 527 1.38 25.74 -28.96
C PRO A 527 0.99 25.28 -27.55
N GLN A 528 -0.02 24.41 -27.41
CA GLN A 528 -0.46 23.86 -26.12
C GLN A 528 0.65 22.99 -25.51
N VAL A 529 1.27 22.12 -26.30
CA VAL A 529 2.43 21.31 -25.87
C VAL A 529 3.57 22.21 -25.37
N ARG A 530 3.95 23.24 -26.15
CA ARG A 530 5.04 24.16 -25.79
C ARG A 530 4.75 24.93 -24.50
N TRP A 531 3.51 25.38 -24.31
CA TRP A 531 3.09 26.05 -23.08
C TRP A 531 3.33 25.14 -21.87
N ARG A 532 2.95 23.87 -21.96
CA ARG A 532 3.10 22.89 -20.85
C ARG A 532 4.55 22.60 -20.55
N VAL A 533 5.40 22.46 -21.58
CA VAL A 533 6.86 22.33 -21.41
C VAL A 533 7.42 23.51 -20.60
N ASN A 534 7.07 24.74 -20.98
CA ASN A 534 7.53 25.93 -20.27
C ASN A 534 7.00 26.00 -18.83
N TRP A 535 5.75 25.59 -18.60
CA TRP A 535 5.18 25.52 -17.27
C TRP A 535 5.97 24.58 -16.36
N PHE A 536 6.25 23.36 -16.80
CA PHE A 536 7.03 22.39 -16.03
C PHE A 536 8.46 22.88 -15.76
N GLN A 537 9.08 23.58 -16.71
CA GLN A 537 10.40 24.20 -16.51
C GLN A 537 10.38 25.24 -15.38
N GLY A 538 9.33 26.08 -15.30
CA GLY A 538 9.17 27.06 -14.22
C GLY A 538 8.75 26.45 -12.88
N PHE A 539 7.99 25.35 -12.91
CA PHE A 539 7.47 24.66 -11.73
C PHE A 539 8.53 23.84 -10.99
N ALA A 540 9.44 23.18 -11.72
CA ALA A 540 10.31 22.15 -11.15
C ALA A 540 11.29 22.68 -10.09
N ALA A 541 11.97 23.80 -10.35
CA ALA A 541 13.04 24.29 -9.46
C ALA A 541 12.52 24.79 -8.10
N PRO A 542 11.45 25.62 -8.02
CA PRO A 542 10.85 26.00 -6.74
C PRO A 542 10.36 24.79 -5.95
N PHE A 543 9.70 23.84 -6.61
CA PHE A 543 9.17 22.67 -5.92
C PHE A 543 10.28 21.74 -5.40
N LYS A 544 11.35 21.50 -6.18
CA LYS A 544 12.54 20.76 -5.69
C LYS A 544 13.17 21.46 -4.48
N THR A 545 13.20 22.79 -4.46
CA THR A 545 13.73 23.57 -3.33
C THR A 545 12.91 23.31 -2.06
N GLN A 546 11.58 23.43 -2.16
CA GLN A 546 10.67 23.16 -1.04
C GLN A 546 10.78 21.73 -0.52
N LEU A 547 10.84 20.74 -1.42
CA LEU A 547 11.06 19.34 -1.01
C LEU A 547 12.39 19.16 -0.29
N ASN A 548 13.47 19.81 -0.77
CA ASN A 548 14.79 19.69 -0.17
C ASN A 548 14.95 20.44 1.15
N GLU A 549 14.08 21.41 1.45
CA GLU A 549 14.00 22.06 2.76
C GLU A 549 13.42 21.13 3.82
N MET A 550 12.41 20.33 3.46
CA MET A 550 11.76 19.42 4.40
C MET A 550 12.37 18.02 4.44
N PHE A 551 12.82 17.50 3.29
CA PHE A 551 13.30 16.14 3.11
C PHE A 551 14.75 16.10 2.61
N ILE A 552 15.33 14.90 2.62
CA ILE A 552 16.63 14.64 2.01
C ILE A 552 16.55 14.72 0.47
N PRO A 553 17.65 15.06 -0.25
CA PRO A 553 17.62 15.23 -1.70
C PRO A 553 17.16 14.01 -2.50
N ASN A 554 17.42 12.81 -1.98
CA ASN A 554 16.96 11.55 -2.59
C ASN A 554 15.42 11.47 -2.67
N THR A 555 14.70 11.98 -1.67
CA THR A 555 13.23 12.01 -1.67
C THR A 555 12.70 12.89 -2.81
N ALA A 556 13.28 14.07 -2.99
CA ALA A 556 12.90 14.95 -4.09
C ALA A 556 13.23 14.34 -5.45
N ALA A 557 14.39 13.67 -5.57
CA ALA A 557 14.78 12.98 -6.80
C ALA A 557 13.82 11.84 -7.16
N GLU A 558 13.49 10.96 -6.21
CA GLU A 558 12.54 9.86 -6.42
C GLU A 558 11.15 10.38 -6.77
N PHE A 559 10.63 11.37 -6.03
CA PHE A 559 9.32 11.96 -6.31
C PHE A 559 9.24 12.52 -7.74
N PHE A 560 10.27 13.25 -8.18
CA PHE A 560 10.30 13.81 -9.54
C PHE A 560 10.43 12.74 -10.61
N ALA A 561 11.31 11.75 -10.40
CA ALA A 561 11.52 10.65 -11.34
C ALA A 561 10.23 9.85 -11.57
N VAL A 562 9.40 9.69 -10.54
CA VAL A 562 8.14 8.93 -10.63
C VAL A 562 6.99 9.80 -11.16
N TYR A 563 6.78 10.99 -10.60
CA TYR A 563 5.51 11.73 -10.79
C TYR A 563 5.60 12.92 -11.76
N VAL A 564 6.80 13.38 -12.11
CA VAL A 564 6.97 14.61 -12.90
C VAL A 564 7.70 14.33 -14.22
N GLU A 565 8.87 13.70 -14.14
CA GLU A 565 9.79 13.50 -15.27
C GLU A 565 9.18 12.70 -16.44
N PRO A 566 8.36 11.64 -16.23
CA PRO A 566 7.74 10.91 -17.34
C PRO A 566 6.84 11.80 -18.20
N THR A 567 6.04 12.67 -17.57
CA THR A 567 5.17 13.62 -18.28
C THR A 567 6.02 14.68 -19.00
N VAL A 568 7.07 15.18 -18.37
CA VAL A 568 7.98 16.16 -18.99
C VAL A 568 8.69 15.57 -20.20
N ALA A 569 9.20 14.34 -20.11
CA ALA A 569 9.83 13.61 -21.21
C ALA A 569 8.85 13.44 -22.38
N HIS A 570 7.60 13.04 -22.10
CA HIS A 570 6.57 12.92 -23.12
C HIS A 570 6.28 14.26 -23.80
N LEU A 571 6.10 15.35 -23.05
CA LEU A 571 5.87 16.68 -23.62
C LEU A 571 7.04 17.15 -24.49
N HIS A 572 8.29 16.86 -24.11
CA HIS A 572 9.45 17.13 -24.96
C HIS A 572 9.45 16.29 -26.24
N LYS A 573 9.08 15.01 -26.17
CA LYS A 573 8.90 14.14 -27.36
C LYS A 573 7.89 14.75 -28.32
N LEU A 574 6.73 15.20 -27.82
CA LEU A 574 5.70 15.88 -28.60
C LEU A 574 6.19 17.20 -29.20
N ALA A 575 6.89 18.03 -28.42
CA ALA A 575 7.43 19.30 -28.89
C ALA A 575 8.45 19.10 -30.01
N ASN A 576 9.29 18.06 -29.90
CA ASN A 576 10.24 17.69 -30.96
C ASN A 576 9.54 17.14 -32.20
N PHE A 577 8.48 16.33 -32.02
CA PHE A 577 7.65 15.86 -33.13
C PHE A 577 7.01 17.03 -33.90
N CYS A 578 6.45 18.02 -33.20
CA CYS A 578 5.95 19.26 -33.80
C CYS A 578 7.00 19.94 -34.69
N LYS A 579 8.21 20.16 -34.16
CA LYS A 579 9.31 20.78 -34.92
C LYS A 579 9.63 20.00 -36.20
N ARG A 580 9.67 18.66 -36.12
CA ARG A 580 9.97 17.80 -37.27
C ARG A 580 8.90 17.92 -38.35
N ILE A 581 7.62 17.76 -38.00
CA ILE A 581 6.53 17.82 -38.98
C ILE A 581 6.45 19.19 -39.66
N PHE A 582 6.64 20.29 -38.93
CA PHE A 582 6.65 21.62 -39.55
C PHE A 582 7.85 21.88 -40.46
N ALA A 583 8.96 21.16 -40.26
CA ALA A 583 10.14 21.26 -41.13
C ALA A 583 10.06 20.35 -42.37
N MET A 584 9.11 19.41 -42.42
CA MET A 584 8.97 18.47 -43.54
C MET A 584 8.22 19.12 -44.70
N SER A 585 8.81 19.09 -45.89
CA SER A 585 8.19 19.53 -47.15
C SER A 585 7.54 18.41 -47.95
N SER A 586 7.80 17.15 -47.58
CA SER A 586 7.29 15.96 -48.27
C SER A 586 7.06 14.81 -47.30
N PHE A 587 6.10 13.94 -47.62
CA PHE A 587 5.76 12.76 -46.83
C PHE A 587 5.90 11.48 -47.66
N PRO A 588 6.27 10.34 -47.03
CA PRO A 588 6.38 9.08 -47.76
C PRO A 588 5.02 8.64 -48.31
N ARG A 589 5.01 8.16 -49.55
CA ARG A 589 3.82 7.58 -50.18
C ARG A 589 3.46 6.25 -49.49
N ARG A 590 2.17 5.99 -49.28
CA ARG A 590 1.71 4.69 -48.77
C ARG A 590 1.72 3.61 -49.87
N PRO A 591 2.02 2.34 -49.52
CA PRO A 591 2.51 1.90 -48.22
C PRO A 591 3.99 2.30 -48.01
N PHE A 592 4.38 2.57 -46.78
CA PHE A 592 5.76 2.80 -46.37
C PHE A 592 6.09 1.88 -45.19
N PRO A 593 7.38 1.55 -44.96
CA PRO A 593 7.77 0.73 -43.81
C PRO A 593 7.32 1.40 -42.49
N ILE A 594 6.45 0.72 -41.74
CA ILE A 594 5.98 1.21 -40.45
C ILE A 594 7.04 0.85 -39.40
N ARG A 595 7.49 1.85 -38.65
CA ARG A 595 8.32 1.62 -37.46
C ARG A 595 7.40 1.09 -36.36
N HIS A 596 7.60 -0.16 -36.00
CA HIS A 596 7.01 -0.76 -34.79
C HIS A 596 7.98 -0.54 -33.62
N HIS A 597 7.48 -0.57 -32.38
CA HIS A 597 8.36 -0.75 -31.22
C HIS A 597 9.15 -2.05 -31.44
N SER A 598 10.47 -1.97 -31.58
CA SER A 598 11.33 -3.16 -31.57
C SER A 598 11.28 -3.75 -30.16
N THR A 599 10.71 -4.94 -30.01
CA THR A 599 10.86 -5.77 -28.80
C THR A 599 12.12 -6.64 -28.86
N THR A 600 12.91 -6.51 -29.93
CA THR A 600 14.15 -7.24 -30.14
C THR A 600 15.27 -6.26 -30.43
N ASP A 601 15.80 -5.63 -29.39
CA ASP A 601 17.20 -5.22 -29.40
C ASP A 601 17.92 -6.00 -28.29
N ASN A 602 19.03 -6.60 -28.70
CA ASN A 602 19.82 -7.54 -27.95
C ASN A 602 20.25 -7.00 -26.58
N THR A 603 20.48 -7.95 -25.67
CA THR A 603 21.22 -7.83 -24.41
C THR A 603 22.56 -7.10 -24.57
N THR A 604 22.51 -5.76 -24.57
CA THR A 604 23.52 -4.78 -24.11
C THR A 604 22.91 -3.40 -24.37
N GLU A 605 22.57 -2.70 -23.29
CA GLU A 605 21.89 -1.38 -23.23
C GLU A 605 20.39 -1.38 -23.63
N MET A 606 19.53 -1.57 -22.63
CA MET A 606 18.08 -1.29 -22.72
C MET A 606 17.85 0.19 -23.09
N SER A 607 17.19 0.46 -24.22
CA SER A 607 16.70 1.81 -24.52
C SER A 607 15.49 2.15 -23.63
N GLN A 608 15.60 3.24 -22.86
CA GLN A 608 14.59 3.78 -21.93
C GLN A 608 13.18 4.01 -22.54
N GLU A 609 13.05 4.13 -23.86
CA GLU A 609 11.90 4.78 -24.53
C GLU A 609 10.60 3.96 -24.59
N GLY A 610 10.64 2.63 -24.50
CA GLY A 610 9.45 1.77 -24.57
C GLY A 610 8.79 1.51 -23.21
N VAL A 611 9.57 1.58 -22.14
CA VAL A 611 9.15 1.27 -20.76
C VAL A 611 8.38 2.45 -20.15
N ASP A 612 8.76 3.68 -20.51
CA ASP A 612 8.12 4.91 -20.00
C ASP A 612 6.63 5.03 -20.39
N TYR A 613 6.22 4.55 -21.57
CA TYR A 613 4.84 4.73 -22.05
C TYR A 613 3.85 3.73 -21.43
N ALA A 614 4.23 2.47 -21.30
CA ALA A 614 3.41 1.47 -20.62
C ALA A 614 3.26 1.82 -19.14
N ASN A 615 4.33 2.29 -18.49
CA ASN A 615 4.27 2.78 -17.12
C ASN A 615 3.41 4.04 -16.98
N VAL A 616 3.46 4.99 -17.91
CA VAL A 616 2.59 6.18 -17.87
C VAL A 616 1.11 5.84 -18.04
N LEU A 617 0.74 4.86 -18.87
CA LEU A 617 -0.66 4.45 -18.99
C LEU A 617 -1.13 3.57 -17.82
N LEU A 618 -0.28 2.69 -17.29
CA LEU A 618 -0.60 1.88 -16.10
C LEU A 618 -0.70 2.76 -14.84
N LEU A 619 0.26 3.66 -14.60
CA LEU A 619 0.26 4.61 -13.47
C LEU A 619 -0.87 5.65 -13.55
N ARG A 620 -1.49 5.85 -14.73
CA ARG A 620 -2.65 6.75 -14.91
C ARG A 620 -4.00 6.04 -14.90
N SER A 621 -4.01 4.72 -15.04
CA SER A 621 -5.23 3.88 -15.01
C SER A 621 -5.54 3.29 -13.63
N GLN A 622 -4.60 3.42 -12.69
CA GLN A 622 -4.73 3.18 -11.24
C GLN A 622 -4.79 4.54 -10.52
#